data_AF-A0A7G1KJK5-F1
#
_entry.id   AF-A0A7G1KJK5-F1
#
_cell.length_a   1.000
_cell.length_b   1.000
_cell.length_c   1.000
_cell.angle_alpha   90.00
_cell.angle_beta   90.00
_cell.angle_gamma   90.00
#
_symmetry.space_group_name_H-M   'P 1'
#
loop_
_entity.id
_entity.type
_entity.pdbx_description
1 polymer ?
#
loop_
_entity_poly.entity_id
_entity_poly.type
_entity_poly.pdbx_seq_one_letter_code
_entity_poly.pdbx_strand_id
1 'polypeptide(L)'
;MVLDEVWRGIPGVEALSGPQGGPLRRTVKLILDPLVIRPVQHPACAGPMLTADGATLLAARVHAAADVLRATAAWFVLLKQVRRAARITEGHPQDLYFQRCFELATVSGHPDPARDEPAATAALREIHHVAAGRTTRALRDHLADPSRGAELSALIETAWRRRPRPGGASADHSAALAALLDSCAESPGESGSPGWRGLIAAHAGTRTGIDLWYNDSGRSARELGLTEHPLPVAPALGTTASTAAMGRPFDRTICERVFTVLQASTERVDLPTIPELVTTEIARSCAPWALLDESLRVAAAAGAELALGLAPLATRAALVPGPAPEAAGTPPDPSAGGTAAHRAINGRWRREAYVLRARRLAVHDTDASADPLAVIAAELRRPWRSYLRRLWVRLHGRDVRETPVLDAGELWDLLDGVARSVILDHRARVKKALSANHADPIAESPESRAS
;
A
#
# COMPACT_ATOMS: atom_id res chain seq x y z
N MET A 1 -26.06 18.68 2.66
CA MET A 1 -25.31 18.25 3.86
C MET A 1 -24.79 19.51 4.52
N VAL A 2 -25.07 19.75 5.81
CA VAL A 2 -24.86 21.06 6.50
C VAL A 2 -23.49 21.68 6.23
N LEU A 3 -22.41 20.89 6.32
CA LEU A 3 -21.05 21.38 6.07
C LEU A 3 -20.85 21.88 4.62
N ASP A 4 -21.44 21.20 3.65
CA ASP A 4 -21.32 21.58 2.23
C ASP A 4 -22.04 22.91 1.95
N GLU A 5 -23.19 23.11 2.56
CA GLU A 5 -23.99 24.33 2.44
C GLU A 5 -23.29 25.52 3.09
N VAL A 6 -22.83 25.38 4.34
CA VAL A 6 -22.10 26.42 5.06
C VAL A 6 -20.82 26.80 4.32
N TRP A 7 -20.08 25.81 3.83
CA TRP A 7 -18.83 26.03 3.11
C TRP A 7 -19.02 26.82 1.81
N ARG A 8 -20.07 26.51 1.03
CA ARG A 8 -20.39 27.25 -0.21
C ARG A 8 -20.73 28.73 0.06
N GLY A 9 -21.15 29.07 1.27
CA GLY A 9 -21.38 30.45 1.69
C GLY A 9 -20.10 31.26 1.96
N ILE A 10 -18.91 30.65 1.93
CA ILE A 10 -17.64 31.33 2.16
C ILE A 10 -16.97 31.63 0.81
N PRO A 11 -16.90 32.89 0.35
CA PRO A 11 -16.16 33.23 -0.86
C PRO A 11 -14.63 33.13 -0.61
N GLY A 12 -13.82 32.97 -1.65
CA GLY A 12 -12.36 33.05 -1.55
C GLY A 12 -11.67 31.79 -1.00
N VAL A 13 -12.38 30.65 -0.96
CA VAL A 13 -11.85 29.35 -0.51
C VAL A 13 -11.69 28.35 -1.66
N GLU A 14 -11.71 28.81 -2.91
CA GLU A 14 -11.74 27.97 -4.12
C GLU A 14 -10.55 27.02 -4.19
N ALA A 15 -9.38 27.42 -3.67
CA ALA A 15 -8.18 26.60 -3.62
C ALA A 15 -8.31 25.37 -2.69
N LEU A 16 -9.30 25.39 -1.79
CA LEU A 16 -9.63 24.34 -0.82
C LEU A 16 -10.96 23.63 -1.15
N SER A 17 -11.60 24.02 -2.27
CA SER A 17 -12.88 23.49 -2.74
C SER A 17 -12.72 22.51 -3.89
N GLY A 18 -13.65 21.58 -4.02
CA GLY A 18 -13.81 20.72 -5.19
C GLY A 18 -14.56 21.41 -6.33
N PRO A 19 -14.71 20.74 -7.49
CA PRO A 19 -15.38 21.30 -8.67
C PRO A 19 -16.83 21.74 -8.42
N GLN A 20 -17.49 21.13 -7.44
CA GLN A 20 -18.89 21.41 -7.08
C GLN A 20 -19.03 22.48 -5.98
N GLY A 21 -17.95 23.19 -5.64
CA GLY A 21 -17.94 24.27 -4.65
C GLY A 21 -17.86 23.82 -3.18
N GLY A 22 -18.13 22.55 -2.88
CA GLY A 22 -17.94 21.96 -1.55
C GLY A 22 -16.47 21.79 -1.15
N PRO A 23 -16.15 21.54 0.13
CA PRO A 23 -14.78 21.37 0.59
C PRO A 23 -14.16 20.09 0.01
N LEU A 24 -12.87 20.12 -0.32
CA LEU A 24 -12.15 18.89 -0.68
C LEU A 24 -12.13 17.92 0.50
N ARG A 25 -12.10 16.62 0.21
CA ARG A 25 -11.94 15.58 1.25
C ARG A 25 -10.71 15.82 2.14
N ARG A 26 -9.62 16.34 1.55
CA ARG A 26 -8.41 16.71 2.30
C ARG A 26 -8.58 17.98 3.12
N THR A 27 -9.35 18.95 2.65
CA THR A 27 -9.73 20.15 3.44
C THR A 27 -10.48 19.73 4.69
N VAL A 28 -11.43 18.80 4.57
CA VAL A 28 -12.12 18.23 5.73
C VAL A 28 -11.14 17.54 6.68
N LYS A 29 -10.35 16.58 6.16
CA LYS A 29 -9.45 15.74 6.95
C LYS A 29 -8.30 16.51 7.62
N LEU A 30 -7.72 17.50 6.94
CA LEU A 30 -6.46 18.14 7.35
C LEU A 30 -6.66 19.51 8.00
N ILE A 31 -7.78 20.19 7.70
CA ILE A 31 -8.06 21.54 8.20
C ILE A 31 -9.32 21.52 9.06
N LEU A 32 -10.48 21.17 8.49
CA LEU A 32 -11.76 21.38 9.17
C LEU A 32 -11.89 20.51 10.42
N ASP A 33 -11.78 19.20 10.30
CA ASP A 33 -11.91 18.29 11.44
C ASP A 33 -10.86 18.59 12.53
N PRO A 34 -9.54 18.64 12.25
CA PRO A 34 -8.54 18.80 13.29
C PRO A 34 -8.39 20.24 13.82
N LEU A 35 -8.64 21.29 13.03
CA LEU A 35 -8.28 22.66 13.40
C LEU A 35 -9.49 23.55 13.68
N VAL A 36 -10.61 23.35 12.97
CA VAL A 36 -11.81 24.23 13.05
C VAL A 36 -12.95 23.60 13.85
N ILE A 37 -13.42 22.42 13.43
CA ILE A 37 -14.57 21.71 14.01
C ILE A 37 -14.17 21.04 15.32
N ARG A 38 -13.00 20.39 15.34
CA ARG A 38 -12.43 19.63 16.47
C ARG A 38 -13.45 18.68 17.12
N PRO A 39 -13.91 17.63 16.40
CA PRO A 39 -14.96 16.71 16.88
C PRO A 39 -14.75 16.10 18.26
N VAL A 40 -13.48 15.90 18.68
CA VAL A 40 -13.14 15.41 20.03
C VAL A 40 -13.53 16.42 21.11
N GLN A 41 -13.32 17.71 20.86
CA GLN A 41 -13.69 18.81 21.77
C GLN A 41 -15.16 19.19 21.61
N HIS A 42 -15.76 18.89 20.47
CA HIS A 42 -17.15 19.22 20.14
C HIS A 42 -17.91 18.01 19.58
N PRO A 43 -18.24 17.02 20.43
CA PRO A 43 -18.90 15.79 19.99
C PRO A 43 -20.25 16.04 19.31
N ALA A 44 -20.95 17.14 19.63
CA ALA A 44 -22.20 17.53 18.97
C ALA A 44 -22.05 17.86 17.47
N CYS A 45 -20.82 18.15 17.01
CA CYS A 45 -20.49 18.33 15.60
C CYS A 45 -20.01 17.03 14.93
N ALA A 46 -19.98 15.91 15.66
CA ALA A 46 -19.50 14.62 15.20
C ALA A 46 -20.66 13.68 14.85
N GLY A 47 -20.45 12.82 13.85
CA GLY A 47 -21.38 11.73 13.51
C GLY A 47 -21.98 11.82 12.11
N PRO A 48 -22.61 10.73 11.64
CA PRO A 48 -23.19 10.66 10.31
C PRO A 48 -24.47 11.52 10.14
N MET A 49 -25.16 11.83 11.24
CA MET A 49 -26.33 12.70 11.29
C MET A 49 -26.19 13.65 12.48
N LEU A 50 -26.34 14.96 12.22
CA LEU A 50 -26.27 15.99 13.26
C LEU A 50 -27.68 16.31 13.77
N THR A 51 -27.78 16.63 15.06
CA THR A 51 -28.97 17.28 15.62
C THR A 51 -29.05 18.74 15.13
N ALA A 52 -30.20 19.39 15.31
CA ALA A 52 -30.37 20.81 14.95
C ALA A 52 -29.33 21.71 15.66
N ASP A 53 -29.08 21.46 16.95
CA ASP A 53 -28.07 22.19 17.73
C ASP A 53 -26.64 21.90 17.24
N GLY A 54 -26.35 20.63 16.91
CA GLY A 54 -25.07 20.23 16.33
C GLY A 54 -24.79 20.88 14.98
N ALA A 55 -25.81 20.98 14.13
CA ALA A 55 -25.74 21.67 12.84
C ALA A 55 -25.48 23.18 13.02
N THR A 56 -26.18 23.82 13.96
CA THR A 56 -26.00 25.25 14.28
C THR A 56 -24.59 25.52 14.81
N LEU A 57 -24.09 24.69 15.74
CA LEU A 57 -22.74 24.80 16.28
C LEU A 57 -21.68 24.60 15.20
N LEU A 58 -21.86 23.61 14.32
CA LEU A 58 -20.95 23.38 13.20
C LEU A 58 -20.90 24.60 12.28
N ALA A 59 -22.06 25.14 11.91
CA ALA A 59 -22.16 26.33 11.06
C ALA A 59 -21.44 27.52 11.70
N ALA A 60 -21.71 27.79 12.99
CA ALA A 60 -21.08 28.88 13.73
C ALA A 60 -19.55 28.78 13.76
N ARG A 61 -19.00 27.57 13.93
CA ARG A 61 -17.55 27.34 13.94
C ARG A 61 -16.89 27.58 12.60
N VAL A 62 -17.51 27.10 11.53
CA VAL A 62 -17.00 27.27 10.17
C VAL A 62 -17.09 28.75 9.76
N HIS A 63 -18.18 29.44 10.08
CA HIS A 63 -18.31 30.89 9.86
C HIS A 63 -17.30 31.71 10.67
N ALA A 64 -17.09 31.37 11.95
CA ALA A 64 -16.09 32.04 12.78
C ALA A 64 -14.66 31.88 12.23
N ALA A 65 -14.38 30.78 11.53
CA ALA A 65 -13.08 30.55 10.89
C ALA A 65 -12.99 31.11 9.46
N ALA A 66 -14.02 31.78 8.92
CA ALA A 66 -14.10 32.14 7.51
C ALA A 66 -12.92 33.01 7.03
N ASP A 67 -12.49 34.01 7.80
CA ASP A 67 -11.35 34.86 7.46
C ASP A 67 -10.04 34.06 7.38
N VAL A 68 -9.79 33.20 8.37
CA VAL A 68 -8.61 32.34 8.42
C VAL A 68 -8.64 31.33 7.27
N LEU A 69 -9.81 30.77 6.93
CA LEU A 69 -9.96 29.85 5.80
C LEU A 69 -9.69 30.54 4.46
N ARG A 70 -10.14 31.77 4.27
CA ARG A 70 -9.81 32.60 3.09
C ARG A 70 -8.31 32.87 3.00
N ALA A 71 -7.70 33.30 4.10
CA ALA A 71 -6.25 33.49 4.18
C ALA A 71 -5.49 32.19 3.90
N THR A 72 -5.97 31.06 4.42
CA THR A 72 -5.38 29.72 4.20
C THR A 72 -5.39 29.36 2.72
N ALA A 73 -6.51 29.61 2.03
CA ALA A 73 -6.63 29.37 0.60
C ALA A 73 -5.65 30.25 -0.22
N ALA A 74 -5.51 31.52 0.14
CA ALA A 74 -4.57 32.44 -0.48
C ALA A 74 -3.10 32.04 -0.23
N TRP A 75 -2.75 31.65 0.99
CA TRP A 75 -1.42 31.11 1.31
C TRP A 75 -1.11 29.85 0.50
N PHE A 76 -2.09 28.97 0.31
CA PHE A 76 -1.90 27.77 -0.50
C PHE A 76 -1.65 28.10 -1.99
N VAL A 77 -2.26 29.16 -2.52
CA VAL A 77 -1.96 29.66 -3.87
C VAL A 77 -0.52 30.19 -3.95
N LEU A 78 -0.11 31.03 -3.00
CA LEU A 78 1.25 31.57 -2.93
C LEU A 78 2.30 30.47 -2.80
N LEU A 79 2.12 29.51 -1.90
CA LEU A 79 3.04 28.38 -1.73
C LEU A 79 3.13 27.53 -3.01
N LYS A 80 2.04 27.35 -3.77
CA LYS A 80 2.10 26.66 -5.08
C LYS A 80 2.94 27.44 -6.10
N GLN A 81 2.85 28.76 -6.12
CA GLN A 81 3.64 29.61 -7.01
C GLN A 81 5.13 29.49 -6.67
N VAL A 82 5.50 29.68 -5.40
CA VAL A 82 6.89 29.55 -4.93
C VAL A 82 7.42 28.14 -5.15
N ARG A 83 6.61 27.10 -4.88
CA ARG A 83 6.97 25.69 -5.17
C ARG A 83 7.34 25.48 -6.64
N ARG A 84 6.56 26.07 -7.56
CA ARG A 84 6.79 25.98 -9.01
C ARG A 84 8.07 26.72 -9.40
N ALA A 85 8.29 27.92 -8.86
CA ALA A 85 9.51 28.70 -9.10
C ALA A 85 10.77 27.95 -8.61
N ALA A 86 10.69 27.34 -7.43
CA ALA A 86 11.75 26.51 -6.86
C ALA A 86 11.89 25.12 -7.53
N ARG A 87 11.05 24.80 -8.53
CA ARG A 87 10.99 23.50 -9.23
C ARG A 87 10.89 22.29 -8.29
N ILE A 88 10.19 22.46 -7.17
CA ILE A 88 9.92 21.38 -6.21
C ILE A 88 8.79 20.53 -6.79
N THR A 89 9.09 19.27 -7.11
CA THR A 89 8.12 18.30 -7.64
C THR A 89 7.64 17.30 -6.60
N GLU A 90 8.25 17.32 -5.41
CA GLU A 90 8.05 16.34 -4.35
C GLU A 90 6.78 16.58 -3.51
N GLY A 91 6.17 15.48 -3.07
CA GLY A 91 5.02 15.46 -2.17
C GLY A 91 3.72 15.98 -2.78
N HIS A 92 2.59 15.49 -2.26
CA HIS A 92 1.29 16.02 -2.64
C HIS A 92 1.05 17.36 -1.92
N PRO A 93 0.89 18.49 -2.64
CA PRO A 93 0.86 19.83 -2.01
C PRO A 93 -0.22 19.98 -0.94
N GLN A 94 -1.39 19.35 -1.12
CA GLN A 94 -2.46 19.44 -0.12
C GLN A 94 -2.10 18.68 1.16
N ASP A 95 -1.36 17.57 1.06
CA ASP A 95 -0.98 16.78 2.24
C ASP A 95 0.13 17.46 3.03
N LEU A 96 1.05 18.15 2.36
CA LEU A 96 2.18 18.83 2.99
C LEU A 96 1.85 20.25 3.48
N TYR A 97 1.03 21.01 2.75
CA TYR A 97 0.96 22.46 2.94
C TYR A 97 -0.32 22.92 3.62
N PHE A 98 -1.40 22.15 3.64
CA PHE A 98 -2.69 22.61 4.15
C PHE A 98 -2.64 23.09 5.60
N GLN A 99 -2.05 22.29 6.50
CA GLN A 99 -1.89 22.68 7.90
C GLN A 99 -0.94 23.86 8.06
N ARG A 100 0.20 23.86 7.33
CA ARG A 100 1.14 24.98 7.35
C ARG A 100 0.53 26.28 6.83
N CYS A 101 -0.31 26.22 5.81
CA CYS A 101 -1.04 27.39 5.29
C CYS A 101 -2.05 27.91 6.33
N PHE A 102 -2.69 27.02 7.10
CA PHE A 102 -3.60 27.41 8.18
C PHE A 102 -2.85 28.08 9.33
N GLU A 103 -1.67 27.56 9.68
CA GLU A 103 -0.78 28.19 10.66
C GLU A 103 -0.34 29.59 10.20
N LEU A 104 0.15 29.72 8.96
CA LEU A 104 0.53 31.02 8.38
C LEU A 104 -0.66 31.98 8.33
N ALA A 105 -1.85 31.51 7.97
CA ALA A 105 -3.07 32.31 7.98
C ALA A 105 -3.45 32.78 9.39
N THR A 106 -3.24 31.94 10.39
CA THR A 106 -3.55 32.27 11.80
C THR A 106 -2.55 33.28 12.37
N VAL A 107 -1.27 33.14 12.03
CA VAL A 107 -0.19 33.98 12.57
C VAL A 107 -0.04 35.29 11.80
N SER A 108 -0.17 35.24 10.48
CA SER A 108 0.16 36.35 9.57
C SER A 108 -1.06 36.91 8.82
N GLY A 109 -2.23 36.31 8.95
CA GLY A 109 -3.43 36.75 8.23
C GLY A 109 -3.35 36.46 6.73
N HIS A 110 -3.99 37.31 5.92
CA HIS A 110 -4.02 37.15 4.47
C HIS A 110 -2.65 37.51 3.85
N PRO A 111 -2.09 36.68 2.95
CA PRO A 111 -0.78 36.95 2.36
C PRO A 111 -0.83 38.09 1.34
N ASP A 112 0.22 38.89 1.33
CA ASP A 112 0.59 39.74 0.20
C ASP A 112 1.70 39.04 -0.61
N PRO A 113 1.44 38.63 -1.87
CA PRO A 113 2.43 37.90 -2.67
C PRO A 113 3.79 38.58 -2.78
N ALA A 114 3.88 39.92 -2.82
CA ALA A 114 5.14 40.62 -2.98
C ALA A 114 5.94 40.68 -1.67
N ARG A 115 5.25 40.82 -0.55
CA ARG A 115 5.88 40.94 0.77
C ARG A 115 6.17 39.59 1.41
N ASP A 116 5.30 38.61 1.18
CA ASP A 116 5.29 37.32 1.89
C ASP A 116 5.92 36.18 1.09
N GLU A 117 6.42 36.43 -0.13
CA GLU A 117 7.22 35.46 -0.89
C GLU A 117 8.40 34.89 -0.08
N PRO A 118 9.17 35.69 0.69
CA PRO A 118 10.25 35.16 1.53
C PRO A 118 9.74 34.23 2.63
N ALA A 119 8.60 34.53 3.25
CA ALA A 119 7.99 33.71 4.28
C ALA A 119 7.47 32.39 3.70
N ALA A 120 6.80 32.43 2.54
CA ALA A 120 6.39 31.24 1.80
C ALA A 120 7.59 30.38 1.38
N THR A 121 8.68 31.01 0.94
CA THR A 121 9.94 30.34 0.59
C THR A 121 10.57 29.67 1.81
N ALA A 122 10.62 30.36 2.96
CA ALA A 122 11.14 29.82 4.20
C ALA A 122 10.30 28.63 4.69
N ALA A 123 8.97 28.74 4.66
CA ALA A 123 8.07 27.64 5.02
C ALA A 123 8.25 26.43 4.11
N LEU A 124 8.39 26.62 2.79
CA LEU A 124 8.69 25.52 1.87
C LEU A 124 10.07 24.93 2.16
N ARG A 125 11.09 25.76 2.41
CA ARG A 125 12.41 25.24 2.79
C ARG A 125 12.33 24.43 4.06
N GLU A 126 11.64 24.87 5.09
CA GLU A 126 11.47 24.11 6.34
C GLU A 126 10.81 22.74 6.06
N ILE A 127 9.67 22.73 5.35
CA ILE A 127 8.95 21.50 4.99
C ILE A 127 9.84 20.53 4.20
N HIS A 128 10.64 21.04 3.26
CA HIS A 128 11.46 20.20 2.37
C HIS A 128 12.89 19.95 2.89
N HIS A 129 13.41 20.76 3.82
CA HIS A 129 14.71 20.56 4.48
C HIS A 129 14.63 19.39 5.47
N VAL A 130 13.45 19.10 6.02
CA VAL A 130 13.19 17.84 6.75
C VAL A 130 13.52 16.61 5.90
N ALA A 131 13.55 16.70 4.56
CA ALA A 131 13.99 15.59 3.73
C ALA A 131 15.50 15.36 3.75
N ALA A 132 16.33 16.30 4.24
CA ALA A 132 17.78 16.19 4.38
C ALA A 132 18.50 15.59 3.15
N GLY A 133 18.06 15.94 1.94
CA GLY A 133 18.59 15.41 0.68
C GLY A 133 18.06 14.04 0.24
N ARG A 134 17.22 13.35 1.03
CA ARG A 134 16.51 12.11 0.66
C ARG A 134 15.27 12.42 -0.19
N THR A 135 15.53 13.02 -1.34
CA THR A 135 14.49 13.41 -2.29
C THR A 135 14.51 12.52 -3.53
N THR A 136 13.36 12.40 -4.19
CA THR A 136 13.28 11.66 -5.47
C THR A 136 14.12 12.31 -6.57
N ARG A 137 14.36 13.62 -6.46
CA ARG A 137 15.27 14.35 -7.32
C ARG A 137 16.72 13.99 -7.05
N ALA A 138 17.16 14.01 -5.79
CA ALA A 138 18.53 13.63 -5.43
C ALA A 138 18.85 12.19 -5.84
N LEU A 139 17.88 11.27 -5.73
CA LEU A 139 17.99 9.91 -6.30
C LEU A 139 18.25 9.95 -7.80
N ARG A 140 17.45 10.70 -8.56
CA ARG A 140 17.61 10.81 -10.01
C ARG A 140 18.96 11.42 -10.38
N ASP A 141 19.35 12.50 -9.71
CA ASP A 141 20.61 13.19 -9.96
C ASP A 141 21.80 12.26 -9.65
N HIS A 142 21.72 11.47 -8.57
CA HIS A 142 22.73 10.45 -8.23
C HIS A 142 22.84 9.33 -9.27
N LEU A 143 21.71 8.85 -9.79
CA LEU A 143 21.69 7.77 -10.80
C LEU A 143 22.02 8.27 -12.23
N ALA A 144 21.85 9.56 -12.50
CA ALA A 144 22.12 10.17 -13.80
C ALA A 144 23.61 10.48 -14.02
N ASP A 145 24.44 10.50 -12.96
CA ASP A 145 25.89 10.61 -13.09
C ASP A 145 26.45 9.37 -13.82
N PRO A 146 27.04 9.52 -15.02
CA PRO A 146 27.50 8.38 -15.81
C PRO A 146 28.59 7.54 -15.11
N SER A 147 29.45 8.20 -14.32
CA SER A 147 30.53 7.53 -13.60
C SER A 147 29.98 6.64 -12.49
N ARG A 148 29.02 7.18 -11.71
CA ARG A 148 28.33 6.43 -10.65
C ARG A 148 27.43 5.35 -11.23
N GLY A 149 26.72 5.63 -12.31
CA GLY A 149 25.88 4.65 -12.99
C GLY A 149 26.66 3.41 -13.45
N ALA A 150 27.88 3.60 -13.96
CA ALA A 150 28.77 2.49 -14.33
C ALA A 150 29.25 1.69 -13.11
N GLU A 151 29.68 2.36 -12.04
CA GLU A 151 30.10 1.71 -10.78
C GLU A 151 28.97 0.89 -10.15
N LEU A 152 27.77 1.46 -10.06
CA LEU A 152 26.58 0.81 -9.50
C LEU A 152 26.14 -0.39 -10.36
N SER A 153 26.24 -0.28 -11.67
CA SER A 153 25.95 -1.40 -12.58
C SER A 153 26.95 -2.54 -12.39
N ALA A 154 28.24 -2.24 -12.24
CA ALA A 154 29.26 -3.24 -11.92
C ALA A 154 29.05 -3.89 -10.54
N LEU A 155 28.55 -3.12 -9.57
CA LEU A 155 28.18 -3.63 -8.25
C LEU A 155 26.99 -4.59 -8.32
N ILE A 156 25.93 -4.24 -9.07
CA ILE A 156 24.78 -5.12 -9.33
C ILE A 156 25.26 -6.44 -9.92
N GLU A 157 26.06 -6.38 -10.98
CA GLU A 157 26.60 -7.55 -11.67
C GLU A 157 27.41 -8.45 -10.72
N THR A 158 28.23 -7.84 -9.85
CA THR A 158 29.04 -8.57 -8.87
C THR A 158 28.18 -9.19 -7.77
N ALA A 159 27.23 -8.44 -7.21
CA ALA A 159 26.31 -8.92 -6.17
C ALA A 159 25.43 -10.05 -6.71
N TRP A 160 24.92 -9.90 -7.92
CA TRP A 160 24.12 -10.91 -8.60
C TRP A 160 24.92 -12.19 -8.82
N ARG A 161 26.16 -12.13 -9.33
CA ARG A 161 26.98 -13.34 -9.50
C ARG A 161 27.31 -14.06 -8.20
N ARG A 162 27.38 -13.34 -7.07
CA ARG A 162 27.74 -13.87 -5.75
C ARG A 162 26.56 -14.41 -4.94
N ARG A 163 25.36 -14.47 -5.51
CA ARG A 163 24.19 -15.00 -4.82
C ARG A 163 24.44 -16.42 -4.31
N PRO A 164 23.92 -16.76 -3.11
CA PRO A 164 24.01 -18.12 -2.61
C PRO A 164 23.34 -19.09 -3.59
N ARG A 165 23.96 -20.25 -3.75
CA ARG A 165 23.41 -21.37 -4.52
C ARG A 165 22.59 -22.26 -3.59
N PRO A 166 21.66 -23.07 -4.13
CA PRO A 166 21.01 -24.09 -3.33
C PRO A 166 22.09 -25.00 -2.74
N GLY A 167 22.05 -25.21 -1.42
CA GLY A 167 22.80 -26.31 -0.82
C GLY A 167 22.23 -27.65 -1.29
N GLY A 168 22.89 -28.77 -0.94
CA GLY A 168 22.27 -30.10 -1.08
C GLY A 168 20.92 -30.20 -0.34
N ALA A 169 20.22 -31.33 -0.46
CA ALA A 169 18.86 -31.59 0.07
C ALA A 169 18.41 -30.61 1.16
N SER A 170 17.75 -29.52 0.73
CA SER A 170 17.27 -28.47 1.63
C SER A 170 16.20 -29.07 2.54
N ALA A 171 16.34 -28.87 3.85
CA ALA A 171 15.29 -29.27 4.78
C ALA A 171 14.02 -28.48 4.43
N ASP A 172 12.92 -29.17 4.18
CA ASP A 172 11.62 -28.52 3.95
C ASP A 172 11.12 -27.93 5.28
N HIS A 173 10.92 -26.61 5.32
CA HIS A 173 10.44 -25.90 6.50
C HIS A 173 8.93 -25.65 6.47
N SER A 174 8.21 -26.13 5.44
CA SER A 174 6.78 -25.86 5.24
C SER A 174 5.93 -26.27 6.46
N ALA A 175 6.20 -27.45 7.03
CA ALA A 175 5.50 -27.94 8.21
C ALA A 175 5.76 -27.07 9.46
N ALA A 176 7.01 -26.63 9.66
CA ALA A 176 7.37 -25.77 10.78
C ALA A 176 6.77 -24.35 10.64
N LEU A 177 6.73 -23.83 9.42
CA LEU A 177 6.06 -22.55 9.10
C LEU A 177 4.55 -22.65 9.33
N ALA A 178 3.91 -23.74 8.91
CA ALA A 178 2.49 -23.99 9.16
C ALA A 178 2.17 -24.07 10.66
N ALA A 179 2.98 -24.80 11.43
CA ALA A 179 2.82 -24.90 12.89
C ALA A 179 2.99 -23.54 13.59
N LEU A 180 3.96 -22.72 13.15
CA LEU A 180 4.11 -21.35 13.63
C LEU A 180 2.85 -20.51 13.35
N LEU A 181 2.31 -20.57 12.13
CA LEU A 181 1.10 -19.83 11.76
C LEU A 181 -0.11 -20.23 12.63
N ASP A 182 -0.26 -21.51 12.93
CA ASP A 182 -1.32 -22.00 13.81
C ASP A 182 -1.17 -21.49 15.24
N SER A 183 0.02 -21.59 15.80
CA SER A 183 0.33 -21.03 17.12
C SER A 183 0.01 -19.54 17.20
N CYS A 184 0.37 -18.77 16.16
CA CYS A 184 0.06 -17.35 16.06
C CYS A 184 -1.46 -17.05 16.04
N ALA A 185 -2.24 -17.88 15.34
CA ALA A 185 -3.67 -17.67 15.16
C ALA A 185 -4.49 -18.08 16.38
N GLU A 186 -4.04 -19.10 17.13
CA GLU A 186 -4.73 -19.64 18.30
C GLU A 186 -4.45 -18.84 19.58
N SER A 187 -3.21 -18.34 19.74
CA SER A 187 -2.80 -17.51 20.89
C SER A 187 -2.22 -16.16 20.45
N PRO A 188 -3.01 -15.23 19.89
CA PRO A 188 -2.52 -13.91 19.51
C PRO A 188 -2.03 -13.14 20.74
N GLY A 189 -0.74 -12.79 20.78
CA GLY A 189 -0.15 -11.98 21.85
C GLY A 189 0.79 -12.72 22.81
N GLU A 190 0.97 -14.03 22.67
CA GLU A 190 2.03 -14.74 23.41
C GLU A 190 3.41 -14.42 22.83
N SER A 191 4.16 -13.58 23.54
CA SER A 191 5.52 -13.21 23.17
C SER A 191 6.47 -14.39 23.36
N GLY A 192 7.29 -14.69 22.34
CA GLY A 192 8.44 -15.60 22.49
C GLY A 192 8.29 -17.05 22.02
N SER A 193 7.36 -17.33 21.09
CA SER A 193 7.19 -18.68 20.49
C SER A 193 8.54 -19.32 20.11
N PRO A 194 8.91 -20.47 20.70
CA PRO A 194 10.14 -21.19 20.36
C PRO A 194 10.25 -21.51 18.87
N GLY A 195 9.11 -21.71 18.19
CA GLY A 195 9.04 -21.96 16.75
C GLY A 195 9.56 -20.78 15.92
N TRP A 196 9.25 -19.54 16.30
CA TRP A 196 9.74 -18.34 15.63
C TRP A 196 11.26 -18.23 15.67
N ARG A 197 11.83 -18.29 16.89
CA ARG A 197 13.29 -18.23 17.08
C ARG A 197 14.00 -19.41 16.42
N GLY A 198 13.41 -20.60 16.47
CA GLY A 198 13.93 -21.79 15.80
C GLY A 198 14.03 -21.62 14.28
N LEU A 199 13.01 -21.05 13.64
CA LEU A 199 13.01 -20.78 12.20
C LEU A 199 14.04 -19.74 11.77
N ILE A 200 14.26 -18.69 12.58
CA ILE A 200 15.32 -17.70 12.34
C ILE A 200 16.69 -18.36 12.48
N ALA A 201 16.93 -19.12 13.57
CA ALA A 201 18.19 -19.81 13.79
C ALA A 201 18.48 -20.87 12.70
N ALA A 202 17.44 -21.48 12.15
CA ALA A 202 17.55 -22.40 11.03
C ALA A 202 17.70 -21.70 9.67
N HIS A 203 17.70 -20.37 9.59
CA HIS A 203 17.76 -19.61 8.34
C HIS A 203 16.67 -20.02 7.33
N ALA A 204 15.46 -20.34 7.82
CA ALA A 204 14.36 -20.83 7.00
C ALA A 204 13.94 -19.83 5.91
N GLY A 205 13.98 -18.54 6.23
CA GLY A 205 13.69 -17.47 5.28
C GLY A 205 14.75 -17.38 4.18
N THR A 206 16.03 -17.43 4.56
CA THR A 206 17.13 -17.48 3.59
C THR A 206 17.01 -18.68 2.65
N ARG A 207 16.75 -19.89 3.18
CA ARG A 207 16.65 -21.11 2.37
C ARG A 207 15.50 -21.04 1.37
N THR A 208 14.30 -20.71 1.84
CA THR A 208 13.13 -20.55 0.94
C THR A 208 13.33 -19.45 -0.09
N GLY A 209 14.01 -18.35 0.27
CA GLY A 209 14.31 -17.27 -0.66
C GLY A 209 15.36 -17.63 -1.72
N ILE A 210 16.29 -18.54 -1.42
CA ILE A 210 17.23 -19.11 -2.40
C ILE A 210 16.46 -19.97 -3.41
N ASP A 211 15.54 -20.81 -2.95
CA ASP A 211 14.76 -21.70 -3.83
C ASP A 211 13.99 -20.90 -4.90
N LEU A 212 13.49 -19.71 -4.56
CA LEU A 212 12.81 -18.82 -5.51
C LEU A 212 13.67 -18.36 -6.70
N TRP A 213 15.00 -18.41 -6.60
CA TRP A 213 15.89 -18.05 -7.71
C TRP A 213 16.15 -19.17 -8.70
N TYR A 214 15.93 -20.42 -8.29
CA TYR A 214 16.34 -21.60 -9.06
C TYR A 214 15.16 -22.51 -9.40
N ASN A 215 14.02 -22.35 -8.75
CA ASN A 215 12.81 -23.10 -9.03
C ASN A 215 11.87 -22.33 -9.98
N ASP A 216 11.62 -22.88 -11.17
CA ASP A 216 10.76 -22.29 -12.21
C ASP A 216 9.32 -22.84 -12.23
N SER A 217 9.01 -23.83 -11.39
CA SER A 217 7.72 -24.52 -11.36
C SER A 217 7.16 -24.72 -9.94
N GLY A 218 5.83 -24.84 -9.81
CA GLY A 218 5.17 -25.01 -8.51
C GLY A 218 5.33 -23.76 -7.63
N ARG A 219 5.97 -23.87 -6.46
CA ARG A 219 6.15 -22.71 -5.56
C ARG A 219 7.25 -21.73 -6.05
N SER A 220 7.26 -21.40 -7.34
CA SER A 220 8.21 -20.47 -7.97
C SER A 220 7.83 -19.01 -7.73
N ALA A 221 8.81 -18.10 -7.85
CA ALA A 221 8.57 -16.67 -7.73
C ALA A 221 7.51 -16.14 -8.72
N ARG A 222 7.44 -16.75 -9.92
CA ARG A 222 6.45 -16.43 -10.95
C ARG A 222 5.04 -16.83 -10.54
N GLU A 223 4.87 -18.03 -10.01
CA GLU A 223 3.56 -18.53 -9.57
C GLU A 223 3.01 -17.72 -8.39
N LEU A 224 3.90 -17.36 -7.45
CA LEU A 224 3.65 -16.45 -6.35
C LEU A 224 3.37 -14.99 -6.80
N GLY A 225 3.64 -14.68 -8.08
CA GLY A 225 3.37 -13.38 -8.67
C GLY A 225 4.36 -12.28 -8.29
N LEU A 226 5.57 -12.67 -7.87
CA LEU A 226 6.66 -11.78 -7.47
C LEU A 226 7.53 -11.33 -8.65
N THR A 227 7.55 -12.12 -9.72
CA THR A 227 8.20 -11.82 -11.01
C THR A 227 7.29 -12.23 -12.17
N GLU A 228 7.48 -11.63 -13.35
CA GLU A 228 6.86 -12.08 -14.60
C GLU A 228 7.72 -13.10 -15.36
N HIS A 229 9.00 -13.18 -15.03
CA HIS A 229 9.97 -14.09 -15.64
C HIS A 229 9.86 -15.52 -15.09
N PRO A 230 10.29 -16.55 -15.83
CA PRO A 230 10.36 -17.92 -15.31
C PRO A 230 11.17 -18.03 -14.02
N LEU A 231 12.31 -17.33 -13.97
CA LEU A 231 13.15 -17.15 -12.80
C LEU A 231 13.44 -15.66 -12.61
N PRO A 232 13.65 -15.18 -11.37
CA PRO A 232 14.05 -13.80 -11.11
C PRO A 232 15.34 -13.43 -11.87
N VAL A 233 15.35 -12.23 -12.46
CA VAL A 233 16.47 -11.70 -13.24
C VAL A 233 17.26 -10.67 -12.45
N ALA A 234 18.47 -10.34 -12.91
CA ALA A 234 19.29 -9.31 -12.27
C ALA A 234 18.54 -7.98 -12.25
N PRO A 235 18.52 -7.25 -11.12
CA PRO A 235 17.82 -5.98 -11.04
C PRO A 235 18.51 -4.96 -11.94
N ALA A 236 17.76 -4.26 -12.79
CA ALA A 236 18.33 -3.11 -13.51
C ALA A 236 18.45 -1.91 -12.56
N LEU A 237 19.41 -1.02 -12.83
CA LEU A 237 19.58 0.21 -12.06
C LEU A 237 18.34 1.12 -12.18
N GLY A 238 17.85 1.30 -13.41
CA GLY A 238 16.73 2.18 -13.74
C GLY A 238 17.09 3.67 -13.65
N THR A 239 16.37 4.50 -14.39
CA THR A 239 16.61 5.97 -14.45
C THR A 239 15.40 6.79 -14.03
N THR A 240 14.20 6.19 -14.10
CA THR A 240 12.94 6.84 -13.74
C THR A 240 12.01 5.85 -13.06
N ALA A 241 11.13 6.36 -12.22
CA ALA A 241 10.11 5.56 -11.53
C ALA A 241 8.76 6.29 -11.55
N SER A 242 7.68 5.50 -11.65
CA SER A 242 6.29 5.99 -11.55
C SER A 242 5.48 4.99 -10.76
N THR A 243 4.61 5.47 -9.86
CA THR A 243 3.75 4.59 -9.07
C THR A 243 2.72 3.83 -9.90
N ALA A 244 2.41 4.31 -11.11
CA ALA A 244 1.43 3.70 -12.01
C ALA A 244 2.00 2.55 -12.86
N ALA A 245 3.32 2.51 -13.06
CA ALA A 245 3.99 1.62 -14.00
C ALA A 245 5.03 0.68 -13.35
N MET A 246 4.98 0.53 -12.03
CA MET A 246 5.97 -0.29 -11.32
C MET A 246 5.84 -1.77 -11.70
N GLY A 247 6.99 -2.40 -11.94
CA GLY A 247 7.09 -3.85 -12.10
C GLY A 247 6.63 -4.64 -10.87
N ARG A 248 6.57 -5.97 -11.03
CA ARG A 248 6.39 -6.89 -9.90
C ARG A 248 7.54 -6.74 -8.90
N PRO A 249 7.35 -7.13 -7.62
CA PRO A 249 8.37 -6.98 -6.59
C PRO A 249 9.81 -7.25 -7.01
N PHE A 250 10.08 -8.39 -7.67
CA PHE A 250 11.44 -8.79 -8.07
C PHE A 250 11.89 -8.21 -9.42
N ASP A 251 10.97 -7.61 -10.18
CA ASP A 251 11.26 -7.01 -11.50
C ASP A 251 11.49 -5.50 -11.39
N ARG A 252 11.22 -4.91 -10.21
CA ARG A 252 11.48 -3.49 -9.97
C ARG A 252 12.98 -3.19 -10.02
N THR A 253 13.30 -2.12 -10.72
CA THR A 253 14.63 -1.52 -10.74
C THR A 253 15.03 -0.97 -9.37
N ILE A 254 16.33 -0.77 -9.14
CA ILE A 254 16.85 -0.14 -7.92
C ILE A 254 16.21 1.25 -7.74
N CYS A 255 16.11 2.03 -8.82
CA CYS A 255 15.45 3.33 -8.85
C CYS A 255 14.00 3.26 -8.35
N GLU A 256 13.19 2.32 -8.84
CA GLU A 256 11.78 2.18 -8.45
C GLU A 256 11.60 1.80 -6.98
N ARG A 257 12.48 0.94 -6.47
CA ARG A 257 12.43 0.49 -5.07
C ARG A 257 12.77 1.63 -4.12
N VAL A 258 13.89 2.32 -4.35
CA VAL A 258 14.28 3.49 -3.53
C VAL A 258 13.24 4.61 -3.68
N PHE A 259 12.74 4.87 -4.89
CA PHE A 259 11.68 5.85 -5.13
C PHE A 259 10.43 5.58 -4.28
N THR A 260 10.01 4.31 -4.18
CA THR A 260 8.84 3.93 -3.38
C THR A 260 9.06 4.20 -1.89
N VAL A 261 10.25 3.92 -1.37
CA VAL A 261 10.63 4.24 0.02
C VAL A 261 10.54 5.73 0.27
N LEU A 262 11.17 6.53 -0.60
CA LEU A 262 11.18 7.98 -0.46
C LEU A 262 9.74 8.54 -0.49
N GLN A 263 8.89 8.06 -1.39
CA GLN A 263 7.50 8.51 -1.48
C GLN A 263 6.64 8.10 -0.26
N ALA A 264 6.89 6.92 0.30
CA ALA A 264 6.10 6.39 1.40
C ALA A 264 6.54 6.95 2.77
N SER A 265 7.81 7.39 2.90
CA SER A 265 8.32 7.89 4.18
C SER A 265 7.91 9.35 4.43
N THR A 266 7.30 9.56 5.60
CA THR A 266 6.99 10.89 6.16
C THR A 266 8.19 11.49 6.89
N GLU A 267 9.02 10.64 7.51
CA GLU A 267 10.22 11.02 8.27
C GLU A 267 11.47 10.65 7.47
N ARG A 268 11.70 11.41 6.39
CA ARG A 268 12.79 11.12 5.45
C ARG A 268 14.17 11.39 6.01
N VAL A 269 14.27 12.23 7.04
CA VAL A 269 15.52 12.52 7.75
C VAL A 269 16.12 11.26 8.38
N ASP A 270 15.28 10.34 8.84
CA ASP A 270 15.70 9.10 9.49
C ASP A 270 16.09 8.00 8.50
N LEU A 271 15.87 8.23 7.20
CA LEU A 271 16.36 7.33 6.17
C LEU A 271 17.88 7.51 5.99
N PRO A 272 18.59 6.45 5.58
CA PRO A 272 19.97 6.56 5.11
C PRO A 272 20.09 7.57 3.96
N THR A 273 21.32 8.02 3.69
CA THR A 273 21.59 8.92 2.56
C THR A 273 21.24 8.25 1.23
N ILE A 274 21.05 9.02 0.15
CA ILE A 274 20.74 8.47 -1.17
C ILE A 274 21.79 7.42 -1.63
N PRO A 275 23.12 7.67 -1.54
CA PRO A 275 24.11 6.67 -1.92
C PRO A 275 24.04 5.38 -1.10
N GLU A 276 23.81 5.49 0.21
CA GLU A 276 23.63 4.33 1.10
C GLU A 276 22.36 3.56 0.74
N LEU A 277 21.23 4.26 0.55
CA LEU A 277 19.97 3.65 0.13
C LEU A 277 20.13 2.85 -1.16
N VAL A 278 20.80 3.43 -2.18
CA VAL A 278 21.01 2.77 -3.48
C VAL A 278 21.92 1.56 -3.33
N THR A 279 23.05 1.69 -2.63
CA THR A 279 24.01 0.59 -2.44
C THR A 279 23.40 -0.56 -1.65
N THR A 280 22.69 -0.25 -0.56
CA THR A 280 21.99 -1.24 0.26
C THR A 280 20.82 -1.87 -0.51
N GLU A 281 20.11 -1.12 -1.36
CA GLU A 281 19.05 -1.69 -2.19
C GLU A 281 19.58 -2.66 -3.26
N ILE A 282 20.80 -2.44 -3.78
CA ILE A 282 21.47 -3.42 -4.64
C ILE A 282 21.72 -4.72 -3.88
N ALA A 283 22.28 -4.62 -2.67
CA ALA A 283 22.51 -5.79 -1.83
C ALA A 283 21.18 -6.51 -1.51
N ARG A 284 20.15 -5.74 -1.15
CA ARG A 284 18.80 -6.25 -0.85
C ARG A 284 18.18 -6.95 -2.06
N SER A 285 18.25 -6.35 -3.24
CA SER A 285 17.71 -6.93 -4.48
C SER A 285 18.40 -8.23 -4.91
N CYS A 286 19.66 -8.42 -4.49
CA CYS A 286 20.42 -9.64 -4.72
C CYS A 286 20.35 -10.64 -3.54
N ALA A 287 19.61 -10.32 -2.46
CA ALA A 287 19.48 -11.19 -1.29
C ALA A 287 18.21 -12.06 -1.36
N PRO A 288 18.17 -13.21 -0.64
CA PRO A 288 16.98 -14.06 -0.60
C PRO A 288 15.72 -13.27 -0.23
N TRP A 289 14.59 -13.55 -0.90
CA TRP A 289 13.34 -12.77 -0.82
C TRP A 289 13.44 -11.29 -1.23
N ALA A 290 14.58 -10.88 -1.77
CA ALA A 290 14.96 -9.49 -1.92
C ALA A 290 14.85 -8.72 -0.59
N LEU A 291 15.31 -9.33 0.50
CA LEU A 291 15.33 -8.79 1.86
C LEU A 291 16.69 -9.10 2.52
N LEU A 292 17.18 -8.26 3.44
CA LEU A 292 18.47 -8.43 4.12
C LEU A 292 18.34 -9.15 5.47
N ASP A 293 17.36 -8.77 6.28
CA ASP A 293 17.16 -9.33 7.62
C ASP A 293 16.47 -10.71 7.59
N GLU A 294 16.98 -11.66 8.38
CA GLU A 294 16.45 -13.03 8.40
C GLU A 294 15.04 -13.10 8.98
N SER A 295 14.71 -12.30 9.99
CA SER A 295 13.36 -12.29 10.56
C SER A 295 12.33 -11.86 9.50
N LEU A 296 12.68 -10.91 8.65
CA LEU A 296 11.83 -10.46 7.55
C LEU A 296 11.72 -11.51 6.44
N ARG A 297 12.78 -12.27 6.16
CA ARG A 297 12.73 -13.41 5.23
C ARG A 297 11.87 -14.54 5.77
N VAL A 298 11.95 -14.86 7.06
CA VAL A 298 11.07 -15.86 7.71
C VAL A 298 9.62 -15.38 7.66
N ALA A 299 9.36 -14.10 7.89
CA ALA A 299 8.03 -13.52 7.74
C ALA A 299 7.49 -13.62 6.29
N ALA A 300 8.36 -13.43 5.29
CA ALA A 300 8.00 -13.63 3.88
C ALA A 300 7.64 -15.10 3.60
N ALA A 301 8.44 -16.05 4.10
CA ALA A 301 8.21 -17.48 3.96
C ALA A 301 6.90 -17.93 4.64
N ALA A 302 6.67 -17.51 5.88
CA ALA A 302 5.43 -17.78 6.60
C ALA A 302 4.22 -17.16 5.88
N GLY A 303 4.37 -15.94 5.35
CA GLY A 303 3.35 -15.30 4.54
C GLY A 303 3.05 -16.04 3.23
N ALA A 304 4.04 -16.71 2.62
CA ALA A 304 3.83 -17.56 1.44
C ALA A 304 3.04 -18.82 1.77
N GLU A 305 3.39 -19.53 2.85
CA GLU A 305 2.62 -20.69 3.33
C GLU A 305 1.18 -20.30 3.68
N LEU A 306 1.00 -19.16 4.34
CA LEU A 306 -0.32 -18.62 4.62
C LEU A 306 -1.10 -18.33 3.33
N ALA A 307 -0.46 -17.64 2.39
CA ALA A 307 -1.07 -17.20 1.14
C ALA A 307 -1.54 -18.38 0.27
N LEU A 308 -0.75 -19.45 0.18
CA LEU A 308 -1.06 -20.62 -0.64
C LEU A 308 -2.29 -21.39 -0.15
N GLY A 309 -2.60 -21.36 1.15
CA GLY A 309 -3.84 -21.92 1.70
C GLY A 309 -5.04 -20.97 1.72
N LEU A 310 -4.93 -19.77 1.13
CA LEU A 310 -6.07 -18.86 0.98
C LEU A 310 -6.98 -19.34 -0.15
N ALA A 311 -8.25 -19.56 0.20
CA ALA A 311 -9.28 -20.07 -0.70
C ALA A 311 -10.61 -19.31 -0.48
N PRO A 312 -10.68 -18.02 -0.84
CA PRO A 312 -11.87 -17.19 -0.60
C PRO A 312 -13.07 -17.66 -1.43
N LEU A 313 -12.86 -18.32 -2.57
CA LEU A 313 -13.95 -18.83 -3.41
C LEU A 313 -14.42 -20.25 -3.04
N ALA A 314 -13.63 -21.04 -2.31
CA ALA A 314 -13.98 -22.43 -1.99
C ALA A 314 -15.27 -22.53 -1.16
N THR A 315 -16.18 -23.40 -1.61
CA THR A 315 -17.44 -23.71 -0.92
C THR A 315 -17.17 -24.65 0.25
N ARG A 316 -17.90 -24.48 1.37
CA ARG A 316 -17.71 -25.30 2.58
C ARG A 316 -17.90 -26.81 2.32
N ALA A 317 -18.70 -27.18 1.31
CA ALA A 317 -18.91 -28.56 0.86
C ALA A 317 -17.69 -29.18 0.14
N ALA A 318 -16.85 -28.37 -0.50
CA ALA A 318 -15.60 -28.84 -1.12
C ALA A 318 -14.45 -29.05 -0.11
N LEU A 319 -14.69 -28.71 1.16
CA LEU A 319 -13.75 -28.85 2.29
C LEU A 319 -14.17 -29.98 3.25
N VAL A 320 -15.28 -30.67 2.95
CA VAL A 320 -15.70 -31.90 3.64
C VAL A 320 -15.27 -33.06 2.75
N PRO A 321 -14.54 -34.08 3.24
CA PRO A 321 -14.25 -35.27 2.45
C PRO A 321 -15.58 -35.98 2.14
N GLY A 322 -16.08 -35.84 0.91
CA GLY A 322 -17.16 -36.68 0.40
C GLY A 322 -16.61 -38.06 -0.01
N PRO A 323 -17.42 -39.12 -0.02
CA PRO A 323 -16.98 -40.43 -0.46
C PRO A 323 -16.62 -40.36 -1.96
N ALA A 324 -15.41 -40.83 -2.29
CA ALA A 324 -14.84 -40.78 -3.63
C ALA A 324 -15.56 -41.75 -4.61
N PRO A 325 -15.63 -41.43 -5.92
CA PRO A 325 -15.66 -42.45 -6.95
C PRO A 325 -14.23 -42.95 -7.17
N GLU A 326 -14.06 -44.26 -7.11
CA GLU A 326 -12.79 -44.98 -7.26
C GLU A 326 -12.20 -44.79 -8.67
N ALA A 327 -11.01 -44.17 -8.76
CA ALA A 327 -10.01 -44.46 -9.80
C ALA A 327 -8.63 -43.86 -9.46
N ALA A 328 -7.65 -44.74 -9.28
CA ALA A 328 -6.20 -44.57 -9.40
C ALA A 328 -5.46 -43.55 -8.49
N GLY A 329 -5.04 -44.04 -7.31
CA GLY A 329 -3.59 -44.18 -7.04
C GLY A 329 -2.81 -43.02 -6.43
N THR A 330 -3.44 -42.03 -5.78
CA THR A 330 -2.72 -41.13 -4.86
C THR A 330 -3.62 -40.83 -3.66
N PRO A 331 -3.16 -41.04 -2.40
CA PRO A 331 -3.98 -40.72 -1.24
C PRO A 331 -4.30 -39.22 -1.23
N PRO A 332 -5.56 -38.81 -0.97
CA PRO A 332 -5.89 -37.40 -0.81
C PRO A 332 -5.18 -36.83 0.43
N ASP A 333 -4.44 -35.74 0.23
CA ASP A 333 -3.70 -35.01 1.26
C ASP A 333 -4.66 -34.46 2.36
N PRO A 334 -4.41 -34.70 3.66
CA PRO A 334 -5.27 -34.24 4.77
C PRO A 334 -5.39 -32.71 4.96
N SER A 335 -4.89 -31.89 4.02
CA SER A 335 -4.91 -30.42 4.03
C SER A 335 -6.25 -29.78 3.60
N ALA A 336 -7.27 -30.57 3.25
CA ALA A 336 -8.57 -30.08 2.78
C ALA A 336 -9.40 -29.32 3.84
N GLY A 337 -9.01 -29.38 5.11
CA GLY A 337 -9.49 -28.52 6.20
C GLY A 337 -8.36 -27.63 6.72
N GLY A 338 -8.04 -26.54 5.99
CA GLY A 338 -6.85 -25.71 6.24
C GLY A 338 -6.63 -25.29 7.72
N THR A 339 -5.38 -24.93 8.03
CA THR A 339 -4.84 -24.51 9.34
C THR A 339 -5.75 -23.49 10.07
N ALA A 340 -5.64 -23.35 11.39
CA ALA A 340 -6.35 -22.33 12.17
C ALA A 340 -6.13 -20.92 11.58
N ALA A 341 -4.91 -20.63 11.15
CA ALA A 341 -4.57 -19.39 10.44
C ALA A 341 -5.36 -19.22 9.13
N HIS A 342 -5.40 -20.26 8.28
CA HIS A 342 -6.18 -20.24 7.03
C HIS A 342 -7.67 -20.08 7.31
N ARG A 343 -8.22 -20.76 8.32
CA ARG A 343 -9.64 -20.66 8.70
C ARG A 343 -10.00 -19.24 9.14
N ALA A 344 -9.15 -18.61 9.95
CA ALA A 344 -9.39 -17.25 10.44
C ALA A 344 -9.49 -16.23 9.28
N ILE A 345 -8.50 -16.23 8.37
CA ILE A 345 -8.45 -15.27 7.25
C ILE A 345 -9.52 -15.58 6.20
N ASN A 346 -9.64 -16.85 5.77
CA ASN A 346 -10.65 -17.24 4.79
C ASN A 346 -12.06 -16.97 5.34
N GLY A 347 -12.31 -17.23 6.62
CA GLY A 347 -13.60 -16.94 7.26
C GLY A 347 -13.99 -15.47 7.14
N ARG A 348 -13.06 -14.54 7.40
CA ARG A 348 -13.30 -13.10 7.19
C ARG A 348 -13.55 -12.77 5.73
N TRP A 349 -12.67 -13.23 4.85
CA TRP A 349 -12.72 -12.88 3.43
C TRP A 349 -14.01 -13.38 2.76
N ARG A 350 -14.46 -14.59 3.09
CA ARG A 350 -15.67 -15.22 2.56
C ARG A 350 -16.97 -14.51 2.96
N ARG A 351 -16.96 -13.73 4.05
CA ARG A 351 -18.12 -12.93 4.50
C ARG A 351 -18.31 -11.65 3.68
N GLU A 352 -17.33 -11.24 2.89
CA GLU A 352 -17.44 -10.04 2.08
C GLU A 352 -18.45 -10.22 0.93
N ALA A 353 -19.36 -9.26 0.77
CA ALA A 353 -20.44 -9.35 -0.22
C ALA A 353 -19.93 -9.50 -1.67
N TYR A 354 -18.80 -8.87 -2.01
CA TYR A 354 -18.21 -9.00 -3.34
C TYR A 354 -17.65 -10.40 -3.60
N VAL A 355 -17.19 -11.12 -2.56
CA VAL A 355 -16.74 -12.52 -2.69
C VAL A 355 -17.93 -13.43 -2.93
N LEU A 356 -19.06 -13.21 -2.24
CA LEU A 356 -20.30 -13.93 -2.51
C LEU A 356 -20.80 -13.73 -3.94
N ARG A 357 -20.69 -12.50 -4.47
CA ARG A 357 -21.01 -12.21 -5.87
C ARG A 357 -20.00 -12.84 -6.84
N ALA A 358 -18.70 -12.76 -6.55
CA ALA A 358 -17.66 -13.39 -7.37
C ALA A 358 -17.81 -14.91 -7.43
N ARG A 359 -18.24 -15.56 -6.35
CA ARG A 359 -18.58 -17.00 -6.35
C ARG A 359 -19.69 -17.33 -7.34
N ARG A 360 -20.73 -16.49 -7.41
CA ARG A 360 -21.81 -16.67 -8.41
C ARG A 360 -21.29 -16.48 -9.84
N LEU A 361 -20.44 -15.47 -10.05
CA LEU A 361 -19.81 -15.24 -11.35
C LEU A 361 -18.86 -16.37 -11.74
N ALA A 362 -18.15 -17.00 -10.79
CA ALA A 362 -17.26 -18.12 -11.09
C ALA A 362 -18.00 -19.40 -11.52
N VAL A 363 -19.30 -19.52 -11.23
CA VAL A 363 -20.17 -20.62 -11.68
C VAL A 363 -20.66 -20.39 -13.12
N HIS A 364 -20.68 -19.13 -13.59
CA HIS A 364 -21.07 -18.78 -14.94
C HIS A 364 -19.82 -18.41 -15.74
N ASP A 365 -19.37 -19.32 -16.60
CA ASP A 365 -18.20 -19.08 -17.46
C ASP A 365 -18.49 -17.87 -18.35
N THR A 366 -17.95 -16.73 -17.96
CA THR A 366 -18.13 -15.46 -18.64
C THR A 366 -16.79 -15.18 -19.29
N ASP A 367 -16.82 -15.18 -20.62
CA ASP A 367 -15.70 -14.78 -21.47
C ASP A 367 -15.04 -13.51 -20.90
N ALA A 368 -13.72 -13.44 -21.03
CA ALA A 368 -12.86 -12.44 -20.41
C ALA A 368 -13.25 -11.00 -20.81
N SER A 369 -14.27 -10.47 -20.15
CA SER A 369 -14.72 -9.10 -20.34
C SER A 369 -13.80 -8.18 -19.55
N ALA A 370 -13.61 -6.97 -20.06
CA ALA A 370 -12.94 -5.90 -19.33
C ALA A 370 -13.73 -5.39 -18.10
N ASP A 371 -14.78 -6.11 -17.65
CA ASP A 371 -15.55 -5.79 -16.47
C ASP A 371 -14.65 -5.80 -15.22
N PRO A 372 -14.56 -4.68 -14.48
CA PRO A 372 -13.83 -4.62 -13.22
C PRO A 372 -14.20 -5.74 -12.23
N LEU A 373 -15.43 -6.25 -12.24
CA LEU A 373 -15.83 -7.35 -11.36
C LEU A 373 -15.28 -8.71 -11.81
N ALA A 374 -15.14 -8.94 -13.12
CA ALA A 374 -14.52 -10.15 -13.66
C ALA A 374 -13.02 -10.20 -13.32
N VAL A 375 -12.33 -9.05 -13.38
CA VAL A 375 -10.93 -8.92 -12.95
C VAL A 375 -10.76 -9.31 -11.47
N ILE A 376 -11.64 -8.81 -10.60
CA ILE A 376 -11.62 -9.15 -9.17
C ILE A 376 -11.90 -10.65 -8.95
N ALA A 377 -12.84 -11.24 -9.71
CA ALA A 377 -13.10 -12.67 -9.62
C ALA A 377 -11.87 -13.50 -10.04
N ALA A 378 -11.14 -13.09 -11.09
CA ALA A 378 -9.88 -13.71 -11.49
C ALA A 378 -8.79 -13.58 -10.42
N GLU A 379 -8.66 -12.42 -9.76
CA GLU A 379 -7.75 -12.23 -8.63
C GLU A 379 -8.11 -13.15 -7.45
N LEU A 380 -9.40 -13.33 -7.15
CA LEU A 380 -9.88 -14.21 -6.07
C LEU A 380 -9.64 -15.70 -6.33
N ARG A 381 -9.38 -16.11 -7.59
CA ARG A 381 -8.92 -17.47 -7.91
C ARG A 381 -7.43 -17.68 -7.59
N ARG A 382 -6.64 -16.59 -7.53
CA ARG A 382 -5.22 -16.60 -7.18
C ARG A 382 -4.91 -15.57 -6.09
N PRO A 383 -5.56 -15.67 -4.92
CA PRO A 383 -5.53 -14.64 -3.88
C PRO A 383 -4.11 -14.41 -3.34
N TRP A 384 -3.26 -15.43 -3.40
CA TRP A 384 -1.87 -15.37 -2.95
C TRP A 384 -1.05 -14.31 -3.68
N ARG A 385 -1.32 -14.04 -4.97
CA ARG A 385 -0.54 -13.06 -5.75
C ARG A 385 -0.71 -11.64 -5.21
N SER A 386 -1.96 -11.21 -5.01
CA SER A 386 -2.25 -9.87 -4.46
C SER A 386 -1.79 -9.75 -3.01
N TYR A 387 -1.93 -10.83 -2.24
CA TYR A 387 -1.43 -10.90 -0.87
C TYR A 387 0.09 -10.75 -0.79
N LEU A 388 0.84 -11.57 -1.51
CA LEU A 388 2.31 -11.60 -1.44
C LEU A 388 2.96 -10.34 -1.98
N ARG A 389 2.43 -9.75 -3.05
CA ARG A 389 2.91 -8.44 -3.53
C ARG A 389 2.79 -7.36 -2.46
N ARG A 390 1.68 -7.36 -1.72
CA ARG A 390 1.45 -6.38 -0.65
C ARG A 390 2.26 -6.69 0.61
N LEU A 391 2.43 -7.97 0.95
CA LEU A 391 3.33 -8.38 2.02
C LEU A 391 4.77 -7.93 1.73
N TRP A 392 5.27 -8.21 0.53
CA TRP A 392 6.62 -7.84 0.13
C TRP A 392 6.87 -6.34 0.26
N VAL A 393 5.93 -5.49 -0.18
CA VAL A 393 6.07 -4.03 -0.05
C VAL A 393 6.19 -3.59 1.42
N ARG A 394 5.46 -4.24 2.34
CA ARG A 394 5.56 -3.91 3.77
C ARG A 394 6.87 -4.39 4.38
N LEU A 395 7.30 -5.60 4.03
CA LEU A 395 8.56 -6.16 4.49
C LEU A 395 9.74 -5.34 3.96
N HIS A 396 9.74 -4.98 2.68
CA HIS A 396 10.75 -4.10 2.07
C HIS A 396 10.84 -2.75 2.79
N GLY A 397 9.71 -2.11 3.06
CA GLY A 397 9.69 -0.84 3.81
C GLY A 397 10.12 -0.96 5.28
N ARG A 398 10.01 -2.14 5.89
CA ARG A 398 10.58 -2.42 7.22
C ARG A 398 12.08 -2.65 7.15
N ASP A 399 12.52 -3.41 6.16
CA ASP A 399 13.91 -3.77 5.93
C ASP A 399 14.78 -2.55 5.59
N VAL A 400 14.23 -1.55 4.90
CA VAL A 400 14.89 -0.27 4.64
C VAL A 400 15.00 0.61 5.89
N ARG A 401 14.10 0.44 6.86
CA ARG A 401 14.13 1.10 8.16
C ARG A 401 14.77 0.23 9.25
N GLU A 402 15.42 -0.86 8.85
CA GLU A 402 16.09 -1.80 9.75
C GLU A 402 15.19 -2.24 10.92
N THR A 403 13.90 -2.43 10.62
CA THR A 403 12.88 -2.79 11.61
C THR A 403 12.55 -4.28 11.48
N PRO A 404 13.21 -5.18 12.24
CA PRO A 404 12.93 -6.61 12.18
C PRO A 404 11.52 -6.94 12.68
N VAL A 405 11.11 -8.20 12.54
CA VAL A 405 9.97 -8.75 13.27
C VAL A 405 10.52 -9.39 14.55
N LEU A 406 10.04 -8.94 15.71
CA LEU A 406 10.62 -9.32 17.00
C LEU A 406 10.06 -10.65 17.51
N ASP A 407 8.77 -10.88 17.29
CA ASP A 407 8.08 -12.06 17.81
C ASP A 407 6.92 -12.55 16.92
N ALA A 408 6.32 -13.66 17.35
CA ALA A 408 5.22 -14.32 16.67
C ALA A 408 3.91 -13.50 16.66
N GLY A 409 3.67 -12.68 17.69
CA GLY A 409 2.51 -11.79 17.75
C GLY A 409 2.61 -10.68 16.70
N GLU A 410 3.78 -10.03 16.64
CA GLU A 410 4.06 -9.02 15.62
C GLU A 410 4.00 -9.60 14.19
N LEU A 411 4.52 -10.83 14.01
CA LEU A 411 4.37 -11.55 12.75
C LEU A 411 2.89 -11.70 12.37
N TRP A 412 2.05 -12.17 13.30
CA TRP A 412 0.63 -12.35 13.02
C TRP A 412 -0.07 -11.05 12.67
N ASP A 413 0.16 -9.98 13.42
CA ASP A 413 -0.41 -8.66 13.17
C ASP A 413 -0.03 -8.13 11.78
N LEU A 414 1.21 -8.36 11.37
CA LEU A 414 1.69 -8.02 10.03
C LEU A 414 0.93 -8.83 8.96
N LEU A 415 0.89 -10.16 9.09
CA LEU A 415 0.29 -11.07 8.12
C LEU A 415 -1.24 -10.87 8.00
N ASP A 416 -1.95 -10.76 9.11
CA ASP A 416 -3.38 -10.44 9.13
C ASP A 416 -3.64 -9.03 8.59
N GLY A 417 -2.81 -8.07 8.98
CA GLY A 417 -2.90 -6.69 8.49
C GLY A 417 -2.77 -6.60 6.96
N VAL A 418 -1.98 -7.47 6.33
CA VAL A 418 -1.89 -7.57 4.86
C VAL A 418 -3.19 -8.10 4.29
N ALA A 419 -3.74 -9.18 4.85
CA ALA A 419 -5.02 -9.76 4.39
C ALA A 419 -6.16 -8.72 4.48
N ARG A 420 -6.29 -8.04 5.62
CA ARG A 420 -7.27 -6.96 5.82
C ARG A 420 -7.13 -5.87 4.77
N SER A 421 -5.90 -5.47 4.47
CA SER A 421 -5.63 -4.45 3.47
C SER A 421 -6.07 -4.91 2.07
N VAL A 422 -5.77 -6.15 1.67
CA VAL A 422 -6.23 -6.70 0.37
C VAL A 422 -7.76 -6.72 0.29
N ILE A 423 -8.43 -7.13 1.36
CA ILE A 423 -9.89 -7.12 1.45
C ILE A 423 -10.46 -5.69 1.26
N LEU A 424 -9.87 -4.70 1.94
CA LEU A 424 -10.29 -3.30 1.83
C LEU A 424 -10.08 -2.74 0.42
N ASP A 425 -8.98 -3.11 -0.23
CA ASP A 425 -8.67 -2.70 -1.60
C ASP A 425 -9.70 -3.25 -2.60
N HIS A 426 -10.02 -4.55 -2.52
CA HIS A 426 -11.10 -5.13 -3.31
C HIS A 426 -12.43 -4.42 -3.07
N ARG A 427 -12.78 -4.14 -1.81
CA ARG A 427 -14.03 -3.43 -1.48
C ARG A 427 -14.08 -2.04 -2.11
N ALA A 428 -12.96 -1.30 -2.08
CA ALA A 428 -12.86 0.01 -2.70
C ALA A 428 -12.99 -0.07 -4.23
N ARG A 429 -12.34 -1.05 -4.87
CA ARG A 429 -12.44 -1.27 -6.33
C ARG A 429 -13.85 -1.67 -6.76
N VAL A 430 -14.52 -2.55 -6.02
CA VAL A 430 -15.92 -2.92 -6.26
C VAL A 430 -16.83 -1.70 -6.12
N LYS A 431 -16.67 -0.91 -5.05
CA LYS A 431 -17.46 0.31 -4.87
C LYS A 431 -17.26 1.27 -6.04
N LYS A 432 -16.01 1.48 -6.49
CA LYS A 432 -15.71 2.33 -7.64
C LYS A 432 -16.35 1.81 -8.94
N ALA A 433 -16.28 0.51 -9.20
CA ALA A 433 -16.90 -0.11 -10.37
C ALA A 433 -18.42 0.04 -10.36
N LEU A 434 -19.06 -0.20 -9.21
CA LEU A 434 -20.51 -0.01 -9.06
C LEU A 434 -20.91 1.46 -9.24
N SER A 435 -20.15 2.41 -8.69
CA SER A 435 -20.41 3.84 -8.87
C SER A 435 -20.22 4.30 -10.32
N ALA A 436 -19.26 3.75 -11.06
CA ALA A 436 -19.07 4.04 -12.48
C ALA A 436 -20.26 3.52 -13.32
N ASN A 437 -20.70 2.28 -13.05
CA ASN A 437 -21.85 1.68 -13.75
C ASN A 437 -23.18 2.39 -13.44
N HIS A 438 -23.29 3.11 -12.31
CA HIS A 438 -24.47 3.93 -12.00
C HIS A 438 -24.37 5.36 -12.57
N ALA A 439 -23.19 5.79 -13.01
CA ALA A 439 -22.99 7.10 -13.64
C ALA A 439 -23.28 7.10 -15.16
N ASP A 440 -23.45 5.91 -15.76
CA ASP A 440 -24.06 5.75 -17.08
C ASP A 440 -25.58 5.58 -16.93
N PRO A 441 -26.34 6.68 -16.91
CA PRO A 441 -27.55 6.72 -17.70
C PRO A 441 -27.74 8.05 -18.46
N ILE A 442 -28.20 7.90 -19.70
CA ILE A 442 -28.65 8.90 -20.70
C ILE A 442 -27.62 9.20 -21.81
N ALA A 443 -27.39 8.19 -22.65
CA ALA A 443 -27.11 8.39 -24.07
C ALA A 443 -27.81 7.26 -24.82
N GLU A 444 -29.11 7.48 -25.09
CA GLU A 444 -29.89 6.95 -26.22
C GLU A 444 -31.39 7.01 -25.85
N SER A 445 -31.95 8.21 -25.98
CA SER A 445 -33.34 8.33 -26.40
C SER A 445 -33.28 9.03 -27.76
N PRO A 446 -33.46 8.32 -28.89
CA PRO A 446 -33.73 9.01 -30.13
C PRO A 446 -35.16 9.55 -30.03
N GLU A 447 -35.28 10.87 -30.01
CA GLU A 447 -36.52 11.56 -30.30
C GLU A 447 -37.11 11.01 -31.60
N SER A 448 -38.21 10.28 -31.49
CA SER A 448 -39.10 10.00 -32.60
C SER A 448 -39.89 11.27 -32.93
N ARG A 449 -39.35 12.09 -33.83
CA ARG A 449 -40.14 13.05 -34.61
C ARG A 449 -40.64 12.35 -35.88
N ALA A 450 -41.96 12.10 -35.96
CA ALA A 450 -42.79 12.30 -37.15
C ALA A 450 -44.23 11.79 -36.90
N SER A 451 -45.15 12.72 -36.61
CA SER A 451 -46.43 12.97 -37.31
C SER A 451 -47.34 13.85 -36.46
#